data_AF-A0A385BNX2-F1
#
_entry.id   AF-A0A385BNX2-F1
#
_cell.length_a   1.000
_cell.length_b   1.000
_cell.length_c   1.000
_cell.angle_alpha   90.00
_cell.angle_beta   90.00
_cell.angle_gamma   90.00
#
_symmetry.space_group_name_H-M   'P 1'
#
loop_
_entity.id
_entity.type
_entity.pdbx_description
1 polymer ?
#
loop_
_entity_poly.entity_id
_entity_poly.type
_entity_poly.pdbx_seq_one_letter_code
_entity_poly.pdbx_strand_id
1 'polypeptide(L)' 'MILKVSDYCLTNKGDGLKKIKIVRITQFEKTIKTYNLSKISNSSNYFVNSILVNNEDIDELEDKR' A
#
# COMPACT_ATOMS: atom_id res chain seq x y z
N MET A 1 12.30 -2.08 2.73
CA MET A 1 12.56 -0.92 1.84
C MET A 1 11.86 0.30 2.43
N ILE A 2 12.50 1.47 2.53
CA ILE A 2 11.88 2.69 3.09
C ILE A 2 11.47 3.60 1.93
N LEU A 3 10.21 4.04 1.93
CA LEU A 3 9.65 4.96 0.94
C LEU A 3 10.26 6.37 1.07
N LYS A 4 10.65 6.99 -0.03
CA LYS A 4 11.29 8.31 -0.07
C LYS A 4 10.54 9.30 -0.95
N VAL A 5 10.71 10.59 -0.67
CA VAL A 5 10.28 11.66 -1.59
C VAL A 5 11.01 11.47 -2.92
N SER A 6 10.30 11.69 -4.02
CA SER A 6 10.69 11.40 -5.41
C SER A 6 10.62 9.94 -5.86
N ASP A 7 10.29 8.99 -4.99
CA ASP A 7 9.89 7.66 -5.42
C ASP A 7 8.57 7.71 -6.20
N TYR A 8 8.24 6.62 -6.90
CA TYR A 8 7.02 6.50 -7.69
C TYR A 8 6.08 5.41 -7.13
N CYS A 9 4.80 5.73 -7.07
CA CYS A 9 3.72 4.76 -6.84
C CYS A 9 2.98 4.46 -8.14
N LEU A 10 2.24 3.36 -8.17
CA LEU A 10 1.33 3.03 -9.26
C LEU A 10 -0.08 3.54 -8.94
N THR A 11 -0.74 4.12 -9.94
CA THR A 11 -2.12 4.59 -9.86
C THR A 11 -2.95 4.09 -11.04
N ASN A 12 -4.26 3.93 -10.82
CA ASN A 12 -5.23 3.61 -11.88
C ASN A 12 -6.30 4.71 -11.94
N LYS A 13 -6.31 5.49 -13.03
CA LYS A 13 -7.32 6.51 -13.33
C LYS A 13 -7.68 6.47 -14.82
N GLY A 14 -8.86 5.93 -15.13
CA GLY A 14 -9.53 5.98 -16.45
C GLY A 14 -8.85 5.19 -17.57
N ASP A 15 -7.57 5.45 -17.81
CA ASP A 15 -6.80 5.00 -18.99
C ASP A 15 -5.72 3.96 -18.65
N GLY A 16 -5.85 3.30 -17.50
CA GLY A 16 -4.91 2.27 -17.04
C GLY A 16 -3.84 2.73 -16.04
N LEU A 17 -2.78 1.94 -15.95
CA LEU A 17 -1.70 2.09 -14.96
C LEU A 17 -0.78 3.27 -15.29
N LYS A 18 -0.65 4.20 -14.36
CA LYS A 18 0.25 5.36 -14.44
C LYS A 18 1.18 5.39 -13.23
N LYS A 19 2.37 5.98 -13.40
CA LYS A 19 3.28 6.27 -12.28
C LYS A 19 2.98 7.66 -11.74
N ILE A 20 2.92 7.81 -10.42
CA ILE A 20 2.79 9.10 -9.75
C ILE A 20 3.96 9.31 -8.79
N LYS A 21 4.57 10.49 -8.83
CA LYS A 21 5.73 10.84 -8.00
C LYS A 21 5.30 11.28 -6.61
N ILE A 22 5.98 10.78 -5.57
CA ILE A 22 5.79 11.24 -4.20
C ILE A 22 6.46 12.60 -4.04
N VAL A 23 5.67 13.61 -3.70
CA VAL A 23 6.17 14.98 -3.48
C VAL A 23 6.40 15.28 -2.00
N ARG A 24 5.76 14.54 -1.09
CA ARG A 24 5.83 14.75 0.36
C ARG A 24 5.49 13.48 1.11
N ILE A 25 6.19 13.23 2.20
CA ILE A 25 5.87 12.22 3.21
C ILE A 25 5.77 12.95 4.55
N THR A 26 4.80 12.60 5.38
CA THR A 26 4.63 13.20 6.70
C THR A 26 4.32 12.11 7.71
N GLN A 27 5.15 12.01 8.74
CA GLN A 27 5.00 11.06 9.82
C GLN A 27 4.24 11.72 10.97
N PHE A 28 3.30 10.98 11.57
CA PHE A 28 2.54 11.41 12.73
C PHE A 28 2.67 10.35 13.82
N GLU A 29 3.03 10.77 15.03
CA GLU A 29 3.04 9.91 16.20
C GLU A 29 1.67 9.98 16.89
N LYS A 30 0.73 9.18 16.38
CA LYS A 30 -0.61 9.06 16.96
C LYS A 30 -1.15 7.65 16.79
N THR A 31 -1.90 7.17 17.78
CA THR A 31 -2.63 5.91 17.68
C THR A 31 -3.90 6.11 16.87
N ILE A 32 -4.08 5.32 15.82
CA ILE A 32 -5.25 5.36 14.94
C ILE A 32 -5.68 3.92 14.66
N LYS A 33 -6.98 3.66 14.65
CA LYS A 33 -7.50 2.36 14.18
C LYS A 33 -7.39 2.31 12.66
N THR A 34 -6.77 1.25 12.14
CA THR A 34 -6.61 0.99 10.71
C THR A 34 -7.31 -0.31 10.32
N TYR A 35 -7.53 -0.48 9.01
CA TYR A 35 -8.17 -1.65 8.43
C TYR A 35 -7.41 -2.04 7.16
N ASN A 36 -7.40 -3.33 6.86
CA ASN A 36 -6.76 -3.90 5.68
C ASN A 36 -7.63 -5.04 5.12
N LEU A 37 -7.48 -5.36 3.83
CA LEU A 37 -8.21 -6.44 3.18
C LEU A 37 -7.39 -7.74 3.23
N SER A 38 -7.75 -8.68 4.11
CA SER A 38 -6.94 -9.88 4.37
C SER A 38 -6.95 -10.93 3.26
N LYS A 39 -7.96 -10.96 2.38
CA LYS A 39 -8.05 -11.93 1.29
C LYS A 39 -8.65 -11.32 0.06
N ILE A 40 -7.88 -11.34 -1.02
CA ILE A 40 -8.30 -10.97 -2.38
C ILE A 40 -8.04 -12.19 -3.25
N SER A 41 -8.89 -12.44 -4.24
CA SER A 41 -8.95 -13.75 -4.91
C SER A 41 -7.61 -14.18 -5.52
N ASN A 42 -6.90 -13.27 -6.20
CA ASN A 42 -5.80 -13.61 -7.11
C ASN A 42 -4.55 -12.70 -6.96
N SER A 43 -4.48 -11.84 -5.94
CA SER A 43 -3.32 -10.97 -5.71
C SER A 43 -3.21 -10.51 -4.27
N SER A 44 -2.01 -10.11 -3.87
CA SER A 44 -1.75 -9.48 -2.58
C SER A 44 -1.75 -7.94 -2.67
N ASN A 45 -2.58 -7.36 -3.56
CA ASN A 45 -2.63 -5.92 -3.78
C ASN A 45 -3.99 -5.41 -4.28
N TYR A 46 -4.31 -4.17 -3.93
CA TYR A 46 -5.57 -3.52 -4.28
C TYR A 46 -5.39 -2.00 -4.40
N PHE A 47 -6.34 -1.35 -5.08
CA PHE A 47 -6.32 0.10 -5.21
C PHE A 47 -7.13 0.77 -4.09
N VAL A 48 -6.50 1.71 -3.38
CA VAL A 48 -7.17 2.63 -2.43
C VAL A 48 -6.77 4.05 -2.79
N ASN A 49 -7.74 4.96 -2.86
CA ASN A 49 -7.51 6.34 -3.29
C ASN A 49 -6.73 6.41 -4.63
N SER A 50 -7.04 5.47 -5.53
CA SER A 50 -6.34 5.26 -6.81
C SER A 50 -4.88 4.82 -6.70
N ILE A 51 -4.31 4.54 -5.52
CA ILE A 51 -2.93 4.06 -5.34
C ILE A 51 -2.94 2.55 -5.12
N LEU A 52 -2.05 1.83 -5.79
CA LEU A 52 -1.86 0.39 -5.57
C LEU A 52 -1.13 0.16 -4.25
N VAL A 53 -1.78 -0.54 -3.33
CA VAL A 53 -1.24 -0.93 -2.02
C VAL A 53 -1.15 -2.44 -1.91
N ASN A 54 -0.19 -2.93 -1.15
CA ASN A 54 -0.10 -4.34 -0.79
C ASN A 54 -0.99 -4.61 0.43
N ASN A 55 -1.61 -5.79 0.49
CA ASN A 55 -2.55 -6.13 1.55
C ASN A 55 -1.95 -6.93 2.71
N GLU A 56 -0.62 -6.93 2.89
CA GLU A 56 0.10 -7.64 3.96
C GLU A 56 -0.46 -9.05 4.19
N ASP A 57 -0.01 -10.03 3.40
CA ASP A 57 -0.32 -11.43 3.71
C ASP A 57 0.17 -11.75 5.13
N ILE A 58 -0.77 -12.15 5.98
CA ILE A 58 -0.55 -12.43 7.41
C ILE A 58 0.31 -13.70 7.63
N ASP A 59 0.69 -14.41 6.56
CA ASP A 59 1.42 -15.67 6.63
C ASP A 59 2.86 -15.54 7.17
N GLU A 60 3.42 -14.32 7.31
CA GLU A 60 4.76 -14.10 7.90
C GLU A 60 4.76 -13.97 9.44
N LEU A 61 3.59 -14.02 10.12
CA LEU A 61 3.51 -13.84 11.58
C LEU A 61 3.25 -15.12 12.39
N GLU A 62 3.00 -16.27 11.75
CA GLU A 62 2.76 -17.54 12.46
C GLU A 62 4.01 -18.42 12.66
N ASP A 63 5.13 -18.15 11.98
CA ASP A 63 6.33 -19.03 12.03
C ASP A 63 7.33 -18.70 13.17
N LYS A 64 6.83 -18.13 14.28
CA LYS A 64 7.62 -17.84 15.50
C LYS A 64 6.92 -18.24 16.80
N ARG A 65 6.26 -19.40 16.83
CA ARG A 65 5.79 -20.01 18.08
C ARG A 65 6.46 -21.35 18.34
#